data_AF-A0A1Q3KPC4-F1
#
_entry.id   AF-A0A1Q3KPC4-F1
#
_cell.length_a   1.000
_cell.length_b   1.000
_cell.length_c   1.000
_cell.angle_alpha   90.00
_cell.angle_beta   90.00
_cell.angle_gamma   90.00
#
_symmetry.space_group_name_H-M   'P 1'
#
loop_
_entity.id
_entity.type
_entity.pdbx_description
1 polymer ?
#
loop_
_entity_poly.entity_id
_entity_poly.type
_entity_poly.pdbx_seq_one_letter_code
_entity_poly.pdbx_strand_id
1 'polypeptide(L)'
;MELSRDRFVDQFAITFGVHCLRHWSTRHTAAPTYLAPCFYGWIKTNGGLIGLSPAEFAEVAEPVIEDVHRLTPKGQRPDARLVAGRLYDALDAAKVEVTLKPFAMVTAAR
;
A
#
# COMPACT_ATOMS: atom_id res chain seq x y z
N MET A 1 3.89 -15.85 7.54
CA MET A 1 2.74 -16.27 6.71
C MET A 1 2.51 -15.15 5.73
N GLU A 2 2.48 -15.49 4.44
CA GLU A 2 2.10 -14.55 3.38
C GLU A 2 0.66 -14.08 3.61
N LEU A 3 0.41 -12.79 3.41
CA LEU A 3 -0.93 -12.27 3.47
C LEU A 3 -1.66 -12.65 2.19
N SER A 4 -2.84 -13.28 2.33
CA SER A 4 -3.79 -13.29 1.22
C SER A 4 -4.21 -11.87 0.87
N ARG A 5 -4.65 -11.67 -0.37
CA ARG A 5 -5.18 -10.39 -0.85
C ARG A 5 -6.17 -9.72 0.11
N ASP A 6 -7.17 -10.45 0.58
CA ASP A 6 -8.20 -9.90 1.47
C ASP A 6 -7.61 -9.49 2.82
N ARG A 7 -6.70 -10.29 3.36
CA ARG A 7 -5.98 -9.96 4.61
C ARG A 7 -5.08 -8.74 4.42
N PHE A 8 -4.42 -8.59 3.28
CA PHE A 8 -3.63 -7.41 2.96
C PHE A 8 -4.52 -6.16 2.89
N VAL A 9 -5.65 -6.25 2.18
CA VAL A 9 -6.61 -5.14 2.05
C VAL A 9 -7.14 -4.72 3.42
N ASP A 10 -7.60 -5.68 4.23
CA ASP A 10 -8.14 -5.38 5.56
C ASP A 10 -7.07 -4.81 6.51
N GLN A 11 -5.82 -5.25 6.39
CA GLN A 11 -4.71 -4.75 7.20
C GLN A 11 -4.31 -3.31 6.84
N PHE A 12 -4.25 -2.97 5.55
CA PHE A 12 -3.58 -1.73 5.11
C PHE A 12 -4.48 -0.67 4.48
N ALA A 13 -5.69 -1.02 4.00
CA ALA A 13 -6.54 -0.07 3.28
C ALA A 13 -6.90 1.15 4.14
N ILE A 14 -7.26 0.96 5.41
CA ILE A 14 -7.59 2.07 6.31
C ILE A 14 -6.37 2.99 6.48
N THR A 15 -5.19 2.42 6.76
CA THR A 15 -3.95 3.18 6.92
C THR A 15 -3.61 3.97 5.66
N PHE A 16 -3.71 3.35 4.48
CA PHE A 16 -3.47 4.03 3.21
C PHE A 16 -4.46 5.17 2.99
N GLY A 17 -5.74 4.96 3.28
CA GLY A 17 -6.78 5.98 3.22
C GLY A 17 -6.46 7.19 4.09
N VAL A 18 -6.12 6.96 5.36
CA VAL A 18 -5.90 8.01 6.35
C VAL A 18 -4.58 8.76 6.13
N HIS A 19 -3.51 8.04 5.78
CA HIS A 19 -2.16 8.61 5.78
C HIS A 19 -1.60 8.94 4.41
N CYS A 20 -1.95 8.18 3.37
CA CYS A 20 -1.39 8.40 2.03
C CYS A 20 -2.40 9.07 1.11
N LEU A 21 -3.60 8.51 0.98
CA LEU A 21 -4.62 9.01 0.07
C LEU A 21 -5.25 10.33 0.54
N ARG A 22 -5.04 10.74 1.79
CA ARG A 22 -5.35 12.12 2.23
C ARG A 22 -4.60 13.17 1.41
N HIS A 23 -3.40 12.85 0.93
CA HIS A 23 -2.60 13.70 0.07
C HIS A 23 -2.96 13.58 -1.42
N TRP A 24 -3.92 12.71 -1.76
CA TRP A 24 -4.44 12.61 -3.12
C TRP A 24 -5.16 13.90 -3.50
N SER A 25 -4.52 14.69 -4.35
CA SER A 25 -5.06 15.97 -4.75
C SER A 25 -6.16 15.80 -5.79
N THR A 26 -7.32 16.39 -5.51
CA THR A 26 -8.50 16.35 -6.36
C THR A 26 -8.42 17.29 -7.56
N ARG A 27 -7.36 18.12 -7.62
CA ARG A 27 -7.13 19.14 -8.67
C ARG A 27 -6.04 18.75 -9.67
N HIS A 28 -5.32 17.66 -9.45
CA HIS A 28 -4.12 17.36 -10.25
C HIS A 28 -4.47 16.81 -11.62
N THR A 29 -3.67 17.22 -12.60
CA THR A 29 -3.67 16.73 -13.98
C THR A 29 -2.76 15.51 -14.18
N ALA A 30 -1.98 15.14 -13.17
CA ALA A 30 -1.03 14.04 -13.18
C ALA A 30 -1.20 13.14 -11.96
N ALA A 31 -0.81 11.87 -12.11
CA ALA A 31 -0.85 10.88 -11.04
C ALA A 31 0.12 11.23 -9.90
N PRO A 32 -0.29 11.11 -8.63
CA PRO A 32 0.57 11.44 -7.49
C PRO A 32 1.52 10.29 -7.14
N THR A 33 2.46 9.96 -8.04
CA THR A 33 3.42 8.84 -7.89
C THR A 33 4.30 8.96 -6.63
N TYR A 34 4.52 10.18 -6.14
CA TYR A 34 5.19 10.46 -4.86
C TYR A 34 4.53 9.79 -3.64
N LEU A 35 3.34 9.20 -3.77
CA LEU A 35 2.69 8.40 -2.72
C LEU A 35 3.28 7.00 -2.56
N ALA A 36 4.03 6.47 -3.54
CA ALA A 36 4.72 5.19 -3.44
C ALA A 36 5.54 5.02 -2.14
N PRO A 37 6.44 5.97 -1.77
CA PRO A 37 7.17 5.89 -0.50
C PRO A 37 6.25 5.98 0.73
N CYS A 38 5.11 6.65 0.64
CA CYS A 38 4.12 6.67 1.74
C CYS A 38 3.55 5.26 1.98
N PHE A 39 3.12 4.57 0.92
CA PHE A 39 2.60 3.20 1.05
C PHE A 39 3.66 2.26 1.62
N TYR A 40 4.88 2.28 1.08
CA TYR A 40 5.99 1.48 1.59
C TYR A 40 6.26 1.71 3.08
N GLY A 41 6.35 2.98 3.48
CA GLY A 41 6.60 3.37 4.87
C GLY A 41 5.51 2.85 5.80
N TRP A 42 4.24 3.02 5.44
CA TRP A 42 3.13 2.60 6.28
C TRP A 42 2.89 1.09 6.32
N ILE A 43 3.24 0.35 5.27
CA ILE A 43 3.29 -1.12 5.34
C ILE A 43 4.28 -1.54 6.43
N LYS A 44 5.50 -1.00 6.40
CA LYS A 44 6.54 -1.33 7.39
C LYS A 44 6.19 -0.90 8.81
N THR A 45 5.62 0.30 8.97
CA THR A 45 5.17 0.80 10.28
C THR A 45 4.08 -0.09 10.88
N ASN A 46 3.18 -0.64 10.07
CA ASN A 46 2.12 -1.54 10.53
C ASN A 46 2.54 -3.02 10.52
N GLY A 47 3.84 -3.29 10.66
CA GLY A 47 4.36 -4.65 10.83
C GLY A 47 4.45 -5.47 9.54
N GLY A 48 4.16 -4.89 8.38
CA GLY A 48 4.41 -5.52 7.09
C GLY A 48 5.90 -5.66 6.79
N LEU A 49 6.26 -6.77 6.17
CA LEU A 49 7.59 -7.05 5.66
C LEU A 49 7.47 -7.27 4.15
N ILE A 50 8.29 -6.56 3.39
CA ILE A 50 8.39 -6.66 1.95
C ILE A 50 9.87 -6.83 1.61
N GLY A 51 10.19 -7.80 0.74
CA GLY A 51 11.54 -8.09 0.28
C GLY A 51 12.13 -7.07 -0.71
N LEU A 52 11.54 -5.87 -0.81
CA LEU A 52 11.97 -4.81 -1.73
C LEU A 52 12.60 -3.63 -0.99
N SER A 53 13.57 -3.00 -1.63
CA SER A 53 13.99 -1.64 -1.30
C SER A 53 12.87 -0.63 -1.60
N PRO A 54 12.93 0.58 -1.03
CA PRO A 54 11.96 1.63 -1.34
C PRO A 54 11.87 1.97 -2.84
N ALA A 55 13.00 1.90 -3.57
CA ALA A 55 13.06 2.21 -4.99
C ALA A 55 12.39 1.11 -5.83
N GLU A 56 12.72 -0.16 -5.59
CA GLU A 56 12.09 -1.30 -6.27
C GLU A 56 10.58 -1.36 -5.97
N PHE A 57 10.18 -1.01 -4.75
CA PHE A 57 8.76 -0.90 -4.42
C PHE A 57 8.06 0.21 -5.24
N ALA A 58 8.72 1.35 -5.43
CA ALA A 58 8.17 2.43 -6.24
C ALA A 58 7.97 2.00 -7.70
N GLU A 59 8.91 1.25 -8.28
CA GLU A 59 8.78 0.70 -9.63
C GLU A 59 7.52 -0.18 -9.81
N VAL A 60 7.08 -0.88 -8.75
CA VAL A 60 5.82 -1.66 -8.75
C VAL A 60 4.59 -0.80 -8.46
N ALA A 61 4.70 0.15 -7.52
CA ALA A 61 3.57 0.92 -7.02
C ALA A 61 3.18 2.10 -7.93
N GLU A 62 4.12 2.73 -8.63
CA GLU A 62 3.85 3.88 -9.49
C GLU A 62 2.88 3.57 -10.64
N PRO A 63 3.03 2.46 -11.40
CA PRO A 63 2.04 2.07 -12.39
C PRO A 63 0.63 1.87 -11.80
N VAL A 64 0.55 1.31 -10.59
CA VAL A 64 -0.74 1.16 -9.88
C VAL A 64 -1.36 2.52 -9.55
N ILE A 65 -0.55 3.48 -9.08
CA ILE A 65 -1.01 4.84 -8.77
C ILE A 65 -1.50 5.53 -10.04
N GLU A 66 -0.80 5.39 -11.16
CA GLU A 66 -1.20 5.94 -12.45
C GLU A 66 -2.52 5.33 -12.94
N ASP A 67 -2.65 4.01 -12.88
CA ASP A 67 -3.88 3.29 -13.25
C ASP A 67 -5.07 3.74 -12.41
N VAL A 68 -4.90 3.77 -11.09
CA VAL A 68 -5.93 4.25 -10.17
C VAL A 68 -6.29 5.70 -10.46
N HIS A 69 -5.31 6.54 -10.79
CA HIS A 69 -5.56 7.94 -11.14
C HIS A 69 -6.41 8.08 -12.40
N ARG A 70 -6.14 7.29 -13.45
CA ARG A 70 -6.96 7.29 -14.66
C ARG A 70 -8.40 6.83 -14.42
N LEU A 71 -8.60 5.91 -13.48
CA LEU A 71 -9.92 5.38 -13.13
C LEU A 71 -10.69 6.26 -12.12
N THR A 72 -9.99 7.10 -11.38
CA THR A 72 -10.61 7.97 -10.36
C THR A 72 -11.25 9.18 -11.03
N PRO A 73 -12.57 9.42 -10.86
CA PRO A 73 -13.20 10.60 -11.42
C PRO A 73 -12.54 11.90 -10.94
N LYS A 74 -12.47 12.90 -11.83
CA LYS A 74 -11.94 14.23 -11.49
C LYS A 74 -12.64 14.78 -10.26
N GLY A 75 -11.86 15.37 -9.35
CA GLY A 75 -12.40 15.92 -8.10
C GLY A 75 -12.56 14.90 -6.97
N GLN A 76 -12.34 13.60 -7.22
CA GLN A 76 -12.51 12.54 -6.22
C GLN A 76 -11.17 11.97 -5.76
N ARG A 77 -11.20 11.26 -4.62
CA ARG A 77 -10.10 10.42 -4.16
C ARG A 77 -10.46 8.95 -4.43
N PRO A 78 -9.47 8.10 -4.74
CA PRO A 78 -9.74 6.69 -4.95
C PRO A 78 -10.19 6.01 -3.65
N ASP A 79 -10.96 4.94 -3.80
CA ASP A 79 -11.24 4.01 -2.70
C ASP A 79 -9.95 3.35 -2.22
N ALA A 80 -9.69 3.42 -0.91
CA ALA A 80 -8.49 2.85 -0.32
C ALA A 80 -8.46 1.32 -0.41
N ARG A 81 -9.62 0.63 -0.41
CA ARG A 81 -9.68 -0.83 -0.62
C ARG A 81 -9.29 -1.18 -2.05
N LEU A 82 -9.73 -0.39 -3.03
CA LEU A 82 -9.32 -0.55 -4.43
C LEU A 82 -7.81 -0.38 -4.59
N VAL A 83 -7.24 0.67 -3.99
CA VAL A 83 -5.78 0.93 -4.03
C VAL A 83 -5.01 -0.22 -3.40
N ALA A 84 -5.37 -0.63 -2.17
CA ALA A 84 -4.71 -1.71 -1.48
C ALA A 84 -4.80 -3.04 -2.25
N GLY A 85 -5.96 -3.33 -2.84
CA GLY A 85 -6.15 -4.52 -3.66
C GLY A 85 -5.26 -4.52 -4.89
N ARG A 86 -5.25 -3.43 -5.68
CA ARG A 86 -4.41 -3.35 -6.88
C ARG A 86 -2.92 -3.36 -6.56
N LEU A 87 -2.52 -2.74 -5.45
CA LEU A 87 -1.14 -2.78 -5.00
C LEU A 87 -0.71 -4.20 -4.64
N TYR A 88 -1.57 -4.96 -3.94
CA TYR A 88 -1.32 -6.37 -3.68
C TYR A 88 -1.21 -7.16 -4.98
N ASP A 89 -2.16 -7.00 -5.89
CA ASP A 89 -2.18 -7.72 -7.18
C ASP A 89 -0.89 -7.45 -7.99
N ALA A 90 -0.35 -6.22 -7.93
CA ALA A 90 0.91 -5.87 -8.59
C ALA A 90 2.14 -6.48 -7.90
N LEU A 91 2.18 -6.51 -6.57
CA LEU A 91 3.25 -7.16 -5.82
C LEU A 91 3.25 -8.67 -6.05
N ASP A 92 2.08 -9.31 -6.04
CA ASP A 92 1.91 -10.73 -6.35
C ASP A 92 2.35 -11.06 -7.77
N ALA A 93 1.95 -10.26 -8.77
CA ALA A 93 2.42 -10.41 -10.14
C ALA A 93 3.94 -10.26 -10.29
N ALA A 94 4.57 -9.42 -9.46
CA ALA A 94 6.02 -9.27 -9.36
C ALA A 94 6.69 -10.39 -8.51
N LYS A 95 5.93 -11.36 -8.01
CA LYS A 95 6.38 -12.43 -7.09
C LYS A 95 6.98 -11.91 -5.80
N VAL A 96 6.44 -10.80 -5.30
CA VAL A 96 6.88 -10.13 -4.08
C VAL A 96 5.92 -10.47 -2.96
N GLU A 97 6.38 -11.29 -2.03
CA GLU A 97 5.60 -11.65 -0.85
C GLU A 97 5.52 -10.50 0.15
N VAL A 98 4.31 -10.25 0.67
CA VAL A 98 4.09 -9.40 1.84
C VAL A 98 3.70 -10.28 3.03
N THR A 99 4.48 -10.21 4.09
CA THR A 99 4.20 -10.93 5.35
C THR A 99 4.02 -9.98 6.51
N LEU A 100 3.44 -10.44 7.62
CA LEU A 100 3.43 -9.70 8.88
C LEU A 100 4.53 -10.19 9.81
N LYS A 101 5.16 -9.26 10.52
CA LYS A 101 6.04 -9.58 11.65
C LYS A 101 5.30 -10.48 12.63
N PRO A 102 5.92 -11.57 13.11
CA PRO A 102 5.36 -12.36 14.18
C PRO A 102 5.09 -11.47 15.39
N PHE A 103 3.91 -11.61 16.00
CA PHE A 103 3.67 -10.99 17.30
C PHE A 103 4.65 -11.58 18.30
N ALA A 104 5.65 -10.79 18.72
CA ALA A 104 6.44 -11.15 19.88
C ALA A 104 5.52 -11.00 21.10
N MET A 105 5.03 -12.12 21.63
CA MET A 105 4.45 -12.09 22.98
C MET A 105 5.55 -11.62 23.92
N VAL A 106 5.35 -10.45 24.53
CA VAL A 106 6.17 -10.02 25.66
C VAL A 106 5.98 -11.09 26.73
N THR A 107 6.99 -11.94 26.93
CA THR A 107 7.05 -12.81 28.10
C THR A 107 6.87 -11.93 29.32
N ALA A 108 5.82 -12.19 30.11
CA ALA A 108 5.59 -11.51 31.37
C ALA A 108 6.89 -11.58 32.18
N ALA A 109 7.38 -10.41 32.61
CA ALA A 109 8.53 -10.33 33.49
C ALA A 109 8.24 -11.16 34.75
N ARG A 110 9.15 -12.08 35.08
CA ARG A 110 9.13 -12.85 36.33
C ARG A 110 9.47 -11.97 37.52
#